data_AF-A0ABD5VZZ2-F1
#
_entry.id   AF-A0ABD5VZZ2-F1
#
_cell.length_a   1.000
_cell.length_b   1.000
_cell.length_c   1.000
_cell.angle_alpha   90.00
_cell.angle_beta   90.00
_cell.angle_gamma   90.00
#
_symmetry.space_group_name_H-M   'P 1'
#
loop_
_entity.id
_entity.type
_entity.pdbx_description
1 polymer ?
#
loop_
_entity_poly.entity_id
_entity_poly.type
_entity_poly.pdbx_seq_one_letter_code
_entity_poly.pdbx_strand_id
1 'polypeptide(L)'
;MTLGERPPSDADVSATTFTVPSGVPDARQNALDAVDGPDDYRAVARVVANATVEGLFSPLETQRALERTGVNSHLTRYRYERLTSALDGDPERFERRGWLSPSSANATAANAYLSRRLTAVLETQLEETHASAVDAARTVSTGTVTITVRTWTHE
;
A
#
# COMPACT_ATOMS: atom_id res chain seq x y z
N MET A 1 7.37 -8.70 7.59
CA MET A 1 6.43 -9.29 6.60
C MET A 1 6.80 -8.70 5.26
N THR A 2 7.17 -9.53 4.28
CA THR A 2 7.60 -9.12 2.94
C THR A 2 6.39 -9.24 2.03
N LEU A 3 5.95 -8.14 1.44
CA LEU A 3 4.79 -8.09 0.55
C LEU A 3 5.23 -8.01 -0.90
N GLY A 4 4.87 -8.99 -1.74
CA GLY A 4 5.19 -9.10 -3.17
C GLY A 4 5.19 -10.56 -3.67
N GLU A 5 4.74 -10.76 -4.90
CA GLU A 5 4.77 -12.03 -5.65
C GLU A 5 6.17 -12.68 -5.63
N ARG A 6 6.19 -14.02 -5.66
CA ARG A 6 7.43 -14.80 -5.68
C ARG A 6 7.96 -14.83 -7.13
N PRO A 7 9.16 -14.28 -7.40
CA PRO A 7 9.67 -14.22 -8.76
C PRO A 7 9.92 -15.64 -9.31
N PRO A 8 9.75 -15.85 -10.63
CA PRO A 8 10.27 -17.01 -11.34
C PRO A 8 11.75 -17.23 -11.03
N SER A 9 12.22 -18.48 -10.98
CA SER A 9 13.61 -18.80 -10.59
C SER A 9 14.68 -18.23 -11.54
N ASP A 10 14.26 -17.69 -12.68
CA ASP A 10 15.06 -17.26 -13.82
C ASP A 10 14.90 -15.76 -14.17
N ALA A 11 14.16 -14.98 -13.38
CA ALA A 11 13.95 -13.55 -13.65
C ALA A 11 14.89 -12.65 -12.82
N ASP A 12 15.38 -11.57 -13.43
CA ASP A 12 16.08 -10.50 -12.71
C ASP A 12 15.10 -9.78 -11.78
N VAL A 13 15.39 -9.84 -10.46
CA VAL A 13 14.50 -9.34 -9.42
C VAL A 13 14.99 -7.98 -8.93
N SER A 14 14.20 -6.93 -9.18
CA SER A 14 14.38 -5.65 -8.48
C SER A 14 13.39 -5.57 -7.33
N ALA A 15 13.90 -5.38 -6.10
CA ALA A 15 13.09 -5.32 -4.88
C ALA A 15 13.17 -3.91 -4.26
N THR A 16 12.06 -3.19 -4.22
CA THR A 16 11.97 -1.91 -3.50
C THR A 16 11.30 -2.11 -2.16
N THR A 17 12.02 -1.78 -1.07
CA THR A 17 11.51 -1.85 0.29
C THR A 17 11.01 -0.49 0.78
N PHE A 18 9.77 -0.42 1.26
CA PHE A 18 9.24 0.73 2.00
C PHE A 18 9.02 0.33 3.46
N THR A 19 9.53 1.15 4.39
CA THR A 19 9.36 1.00 5.84
C THR A 19 8.41 2.08 6.32
N VAL A 20 7.25 1.69 6.83
CA VAL A 20 6.25 2.62 7.39
C VAL A 20 6.18 2.46 8.91
N PRO A 21 6.38 3.52 9.71
CA PRO A 21 6.10 3.49 11.13
C PRO A 21 4.59 3.46 11.33
N SER A 22 4.06 2.30 11.69
CA SER A 22 2.62 2.12 11.92
C SER A 22 2.35 1.93 13.41
N GLY A 23 1.22 2.46 13.89
CA GLY A 23 0.64 2.14 15.20
C GLY A 23 0.12 0.69 15.26
N VAL A 24 1.00 -0.28 14.97
CA VAL A 24 0.67 -1.68 14.66
C VAL A 24 -0.09 -2.46 15.74
N PRO A 25 0.01 -2.20 17.06
CA PRO A 25 -0.84 -2.87 18.03
C PRO A 25 -2.33 -2.75 17.67
N ASP A 26 -2.74 -1.56 17.22
CA ASP A 26 -4.10 -1.29 16.79
C ASP A 26 -4.40 -2.01 15.47
N ALA A 27 -3.48 -1.99 14.50
CA ALA A 27 -3.69 -2.65 13.21
C ALA A 27 -3.89 -4.17 13.32
N ARG A 28 -3.15 -4.85 14.21
CA ARG A 28 -3.34 -6.30 14.43
C ARG A 28 -4.68 -6.60 15.09
N GLN A 29 -5.05 -5.85 16.13
CA GLN A 29 -6.33 -6.05 16.80
C GLN A 29 -7.49 -5.74 15.85
N ASN A 30 -7.41 -4.63 15.13
CA ASN A 30 -8.39 -4.27 14.09
C ASN A 30 -8.49 -5.32 12.99
N ALA A 31 -7.38 -5.97 12.60
CA ALA A 31 -7.40 -7.04 11.61
C ALA A 31 -8.08 -8.30 12.16
N LEU A 32 -7.84 -8.66 13.43
CA LEU A 32 -8.53 -9.77 14.09
C LEU A 32 -10.02 -9.49 14.25
N ASP A 33 -10.38 -8.27 14.63
CA ASP A 33 -11.77 -7.84 14.83
C ASP A 33 -12.55 -7.71 13.51
N ALA A 34 -11.85 -7.53 12.39
CA ALA A 34 -12.46 -7.38 11.07
C ALA A 34 -12.70 -8.72 10.34
N VAL A 35 -12.11 -9.82 10.81
CA VAL A 35 -12.22 -11.14 10.15
C VAL A 35 -13.50 -11.84 10.59
N ASP A 36 -14.42 -12.04 9.65
CA ASP A 36 -15.70 -12.73 9.89
C ASP A 36 -15.62 -14.25 9.63
N GLY A 37 -14.56 -14.73 8.99
CA GLY A 37 -14.41 -16.14 8.61
C GLY A 37 -13.00 -16.54 8.15
N PRO A 38 -12.74 -17.84 7.96
CA PRO A 38 -11.41 -18.35 7.61
C PRO A 38 -10.89 -17.84 6.25
N ASP A 39 -11.79 -17.46 5.34
CA ASP A 39 -11.45 -16.99 3.99
C ASP A 39 -11.51 -15.45 3.85
N ASP A 40 -11.66 -14.71 4.95
CA ASP A 40 -11.81 -13.25 4.94
C ASP A 40 -10.46 -12.50 4.87
N TYR A 41 -9.60 -12.90 3.94
CA TYR A 41 -8.28 -12.30 3.73
C TYR A 41 -8.39 -10.82 3.34
N ARG A 42 -9.47 -10.46 2.65
CA ARG A 42 -9.75 -9.08 2.25
C ARG A 42 -9.91 -8.14 3.44
N ALA A 43 -10.52 -8.58 4.54
CA ALA A 43 -10.65 -7.77 5.74
C ALA A 43 -9.28 -7.44 6.33
N VAL A 44 -8.40 -8.44 6.46
CA VAL A 44 -7.01 -8.26 6.94
C VAL A 44 -6.24 -7.33 6.00
N ALA A 45 -6.30 -7.60 4.70
CA ALA A 45 -5.66 -6.81 3.66
C ALA A 45 -6.09 -5.34 3.71
N ARG A 46 -7.39 -5.07 3.89
CA ARG A 46 -7.94 -3.71 3.97
C ARG A 46 -7.41 -2.96 5.18
N VAL A 47 -7.36 -3.59 6.35
CA VAL A 47 -6.84 -2.97 7.58
C VAL A 47 -5.36 -2.60 7.40
N VAL A 48 -4.55 -3.53 6.88
CA VAL A 48 -3.12 -3.28 6.64
C VAL A 48 -2.89 -2.22 5.57
N ALA A 49 -3.66 -2.24 4.48
CA ALA A 49 -3.56 -1.26 3.40
C ALA A 49 -3.87 0.16 3.88
N ASN A 50 -4.97 0.34 4.62
CA ASN A 50 -5.36 1.63 5.17
C ASN A 50 -4.29 2.19 6.11
N ALA A 51 -3.83 1.37 7.07
CA ALA A 51 -2.79 1.78 8.02
C ALA A 51 -1.48 2.17 7.32
N THR A 52 -1.11 1.45 6.26
CA THR A 52 0.08 1.76 5.46
C THR A 52 -0.06 3.09 4.72
N VAL A 53 -1.18 3.29 4.00
CA VAL A 53 -1.41 4.51 3.22
C VAL A 53 -1.52 5.73 4.14
N GLU A 54 -2.17 5.60 5.28
CA GLU A 54 -2.28 6.68 6.27
C GLU A 54 -0.92 7.04 6.88
N GLY A 55 -0.08 6.05 7.17
CA GLY A 55 1.28 6.28 7.66
C GLY A 55 2.22 6.92 6.63
N LEU A 56 2.06 6.59 5.34
CA LEU A 56 2.85 7.20 4.26
C LEU A 56 2.33 8.57 3.83
N PHE A 57 1.01 8.75 3.86
CA PHE A 57 0.30 9.87 3.27
C PHE A 57 -0.79 10.36 4.23
N SER A 58 -0.40 10.87 5.40
CA SER A 58 -1.35 11.48 6.34
C SER A 58 -2.21 12.52 5.60
N PRO A 59 -3.55 12.39 5.56
CA PRO A 59 -4.38 13.12 4.58
C PRO A 59 -4.22 14.63 4.64
N LEU A 60 -4.21 15.20 5.85
CA LEU A 60 -4.12 16.65 6.05
C LEU A 60 -2.75 17.21 5.65
N GLU A 61 -1.67 16.53 6.04
CA GLU A 61 -0.29 16.95 5.71
C GLU A 61 -0.03 16.83 4.22
N THR A 62 -0.49 15.74 3.63
CA THR A 62 -0.36 15.44 2.21
C THR A 62 -1.18 16.42 1.37
N GLN A 63 -2.42 16.73 1.75
CA GLN A 63 -3.24 17.75 1.10
C GLN A 63 -2.53 19.10 1.09
N ARG A 64 -2.04 19.56 2.26
CA ARG A 64 -1.31 20.82 2.38
C ARG A 64 -0.03 20.85 1.54
N ALA A 65 0.67 19.72 1.41
CA ALA A 65 1.85 19.60 0.58
C ALA A 65 1.51 19.70 -0.91
N LEU A 66 0.42 19.07 -1.36
CA LEU A 66 -0.04 19.07 -2.75
C LEU A 66 -0.56 20.44 -3.22
N GLU A 67 -1.26 21.17 -2.34
CA GLU A 67 -1.78 22.52 -2.62
C GLU A 67 -0.67 23.58 -2.72
N ARG A 68 0.49 23.31 -2.10
CA ARG A 68 1.65 24.21 -2.15
C ARG A 68 2.52 23.93 -3.38
N THR A 69 3.38 24.89 -3.69
CA THR A 69 4.49 24.74 -4.64
C THR A 69 5.80 24.48 -3.90
N GLY A 70 6.80 23.92 -4.59
CA GLY A 70 8.14 23.69 -4.05
C GLY A 70 8.43 22.24 -3.66
N VAL A 71 9.57 22.03 -2.98
CA VAL A 71 10.20 20.71 -2.78
C VAL A 71 9.27 19.70 -2.12
N ASN A 72 8.51 20.11 -1.09
CA ASN A 72 7.58 19.21 -0.39
C ASN A 72 6.45 18.72 -1.30
N SER A 73 5.97 19.57 -2.21
CA SER A 73 4.95 19.21 -3.20
C SER A 73 5.50 18.18 -4.18
N HIS A 74 6.68 18.43 -4.76
CA HIS A 74 7.34 17.50 -5.67
C HIS A 74 7.66 16.16 -5.02
N LEU A 75 8.17 16.16 -3.79
CA LEU A 75 8.45 14.92 -3.06
C LEU A 75 7.17 14.12 -2.78
N THR A 76 6.08 14.81 -2.43
CA THR A 76 4.78 14.18 -2.19
C THR A 76 4.25 13.51 -3.47
N ARG A 77 4.28 14.22 -4.61
CA ARG A 77 3.88 13.67 -5.91
C ARG A 77 4.72 12.45 -6.30
N TYR A 78 6.04 12.58 -6.20
CA TYR A 78 6.97 11.50 -6.48
C TYR A 78 6.68 10.25 -5.64
N ARG A 79 6.32 10.40 -4.35
CA ARG A 79 5.94 9.28 -3.50
C ARG A 79 4.65 8.60 -3.95
N TYR A 80 3.63 9.37 -4.37
CA TYR A 80 2.40 8.81 -4.95
C TYR A 80 2.67 8.08 -6.26
N GLU A 81 3.43 8.69 -7.17
CA GLU A 81 3.80 8.11 -8.47
C GLU A 81 4.56 6.80 -8.25
N ARG A 82 5.57 6.78 -7.37
CA ARG A 82 6.36 5.59 -7.08
C ARG A 82 5.50 4.45 -6.51
N LEU A 83 4.58 4.73 -5.60
CA LEU A 83 3.70 3.70 -5.06
C LEU A 83 2.65 3.23 -6.09
N THR A 84 2.13 4.14 -6.92
CA THR A 84 1.21 3.77 -8.00
C THR A 84 1.89 2.86 -9.02
N SER A 85 3.08 3.22 -9.51
CA SER A 85 3.84 2.38 -10.44
C SER A 85 4.10 0.99 -9.87
N ALA A 86 4.37 0.91 -8.57
CA ALA A 86 4.57 -0.35 -7.87
C ALA A 86 3.31 -1.23 -7.75
N LEU A 87 2.12 -0.63 -7.68
CA LEU A 87 0.85 -1.35 -7.48
C LEU A 87 0.11 -1.66 -8.78
N ASP A 88 0.18 -0.77 -9.77
CA ASP A 88 -0.63 -0.83 -10.98
C ASP A 88 0.19 -1.03 -12.26
N GLY A 89 1.51 -0.82 -12.23
CA GLY A 89 2.37 -0.81 -13.43
C GLY A 89 2.08 0.35 -14.41
N ASP A 90 0.97 1.07 -14.25
CA ASP A 90 0.51 2.17 -15.09
C ASP A 90 0.21 3.41 -14.22
N PRO A 91 1.22 4.27 -13.96
CA PRO A 91 1.03 5.52 -13.22
C PRO A 91 0.15 6.53 -13.97
N GLU A 92 0.05 6.46 -15.30
CA GLU A 92 -0.72 7.42 -16.10
C GLU A 92 -2.22 7.36 -15.76
N ARG A 93 -2.73 6.17 -15.44
CA ARG A 93 -4.13 6.01 -15.01
C ARG A 93 -4.45 6.81 -13.76
N PHE A 94 -3.50 6.90 -12.84
CA PHE A 94 -3.64 7.69 -11.62
C PHE A 94 -3.45 9.18 -11.91
N GLU A 95 -2.45 9.54 -12.72
CA GLU A 95 -2.20 10.93 -13.12
C GLU A 95 -3.39 11.57 -13.82
N ARG A 96 -4.09 10.82 -14.70
CA ARG A 96 -5.32 11.26 -15.38
C ARG A 96 -6.44 11.69 -14.42
N ARG A 97 -6.39 11.33 -13.14
CA ARG A 97 -7.35 11.79 -12.12
C ARG A 97 -7.11 13.22 -11.67
N GLY A 98 -5.91 13.76 -11.86
CA GLY A 98 -5.55 15.13 -11.47
C GLY A 98 -5.47 15.37 -9.97
N TRP A 99 -5.58 14.35 -9.12
CA TRP A 99 -5.60 14.49 -7.65
C TRP A 99 -4.30 15.05 -7.06
N LEU A 100 -3.21 15.00 -7.81
CA LEU A 100 -1.90 15.50 -7.39
C LEU A 100 -1.65 16.95 -7.83
N SER A 101 -2.45 17.49 -8.75
CA SER A 101 -2.26 18.85 -9.26
C SER A 101 -2.62 19.89 -8.20
N PRO A 102 -1.93 21.05 -8.12
CA PRO A 102 -2.19 22.04 -7.07
C PRO A 102 -3.64 22.54 -7.06
N SER A 103 -4.23 22.74 -8.24
CA SER A 103 -5.58 23.26 -8.42
C SER A 103 -6.70 22.26 -8.17
N SER A 104 -6.38 20.97 -8.07
CA SER A 104 -7.34 19.88 -7.89
C SER A 104 -6.84 18.84 -6.88
N ALA A 105 -6.00 19.29 -5.94
CA ALA A 105 -5.38 18.44 -4.94
C ALA A 105 -6.47 17.72 -4.14
N ASN A 106 -6.40 16.38 -4.11
CA ASN A 106 -7.35 15.56 -3.38
C ASN A 106 -6.64 14.34 -2.79
N ALA A 107 -5.91 14.58 -1.70
CA ALA A 107 -5.18 13.54 -0.98
C ALA A 107 -6.11 12.42 -0.48
N THR A 108 -7.33 12.74 -0.08
CA THR A 108 -8.33 11.76 0.35
C THR A 108 -8.67 10.76 -0.76
N ALA A 109 -8.95 11.26 -1.98
CA ALA A 109 -9.27 10.41 -3.12
C ALA A 109 -8.05 9.61 -3.59
N ALA A 110 -6.87 10.24 -3.60
CA ALA A 110 -5.60 9.60 -3.90
C ALA A 110 -5.29 8.44 -2.93
N ASN A 111 -5.45 8.68 -1.63
CA ASN A 111 -5.25 7.67 -0.58
C ASN A 111 -6.27 6.53 -0.70
N ALA A 112 -7.55 6.85 -0.95
CA ALA A 112 -8.59 5.85 -1.13
C ALA A 112 -8.35 4.98 -2.37
N TYR A 113 -7.74 5.53 -3.42
CA TYR A 113 -7.32 4.74 -4.57
C TYR A 113 -6.19 3.78 -4.21
N LEU A 114 -5.10 4.28 -3.63
CA LEU A 114 -3.95 3.46 -3.24
C LEU A 114 -4.34 2.37 -2.24
N SER A 115 -5.19 2.69 -1.26
CA SER A 115 -5.63 1.73 -0.25
C SER A 115 -6.40 0.57 -0.88
N ARG A 116 -7.25 0.84 -1.88
CA ARG A 116 -7.99 -0.20 -2.61
C ARG A 116 -7.06 -1.08 -3.45
N ARG A 117 -6.07 -0.48 -4.13
CA ARG A 117 -5.08 -1.22 -4.91
C ARG A 117 -4.21 -2.10 -4.04
N LEU A 118 -3.69 -1.53 -2.96
CA LEU A 118 -2.89 -2.27 -2.00
C LEU A 118 -3.72 -3.37 -1.33
N THR A 119 -5.00 -3.14 -1.01
CA THR A 119 -5.90 -4.21 -0.50
C THR A 119 -5.96 -5.39 -1.45
N ALA A 120 -6.15 -5.17 -2.75
CA ALA A 120 -6.24 -6.25 -3.73
C ALA A 120 -4.94 -7.06 -3.84
N VAL A 121 -3.79 -6.37 -3.88
CA VAL A 121 -2.47 -7.04 -3.90
C VAL A 121 -2.23 -7.84 -2.62
N LEU A 122 -2.60 -7.29 -1.47
CA LEU A 122 -2.46 -7.95 -0.17
C LEU A 122 -3.38 -9.16 -0.04
N GLU A 123 -4.63 -9.07 -0.48
CA GLU A 123 -5.61 -10.15 -0.42
C GLU A 123 -5.08 -11.40 -1.14
N THR A 124 -4.65 -11.26 -2.40
CA THR A 124 -4.05 -12.35 -3.18
C THR A 124 -2.83 -12.95 -2.48
N GLN A 125 -1.94 -12.10 -1.96
CA GLN A 125 -0.76 -12.61 -1.28
C GLN A 125 -1.11 -13.37 0.02
N LEU A 126 -2.04 -12.85 0.81
CA LEU A 126 -2.41 -13.49 2.07
C LEU A 126 -3.08 -14.85 1.82
N GLU A 127 -3.90 -14.96 0.77
CA GLU A 127 -4.48 -16.22 0.30
C GLU A 127 -3.41 -17.24 -0.09
N GLU A 128 -2.33 -16.81 -0.75
CA GLU A 128 -1.25 -17.71 -1.18
C GLU A 128 -0.33 -18.18 -0.05
N THR A 129 -0.14 -17.35 0.98
CA THR A 129 0.89 -17.59 2.01
C THR A 129 0.35 -18.08 3.35
N HIS A 130 -0.95 -17.96 3.60
CA HIS A 130 -1.56 -18.35 4.88
C HIS A 130 -2.68 -19.37 4.68
N ALA A 131 -2.86 -20.22 5.70
CA ALA A 131 -3.91 -21.24 5.68
C ALA A 131 -5.29 -20.67 6.04
N SER A 132 -5.34 -19.52 6.73
CA SER A 132 -6.57 -18.81 7.06
C SER A 132 -6.34 -17.31 7.25
N ALA A 133 -7.40 -16.51 7.09
CA ALA A 133 -7.40 -15.07 7.37
C ALA A 133 -7.06 -14.76 8.84
N VAL A 134 -7.45 -15.63 9.77
CA VAL A 134 -7.09 -15.49 11.19
C VAL A 134 -5.58 -15.69 11.39
N ASP A 135 -4.98 -16.67 10.70
CA ASP A 135 -3.53 -16.89 10.76
C ASP A 135 -2.78 -15.72 10.12
N ALA A 136 -3.26 -15.21 8.98
CA ALA A 136 -2.76 -13.99 8.37
C ALA A 136 -2.81 -12.81 9.36
N ALA A 137 -3.97 -12.54 9.97
CA ALA A 137 -4.15 -11.46 10.95
C ALA A 137 -3.19 -11.58 12.15
N ARG A 138 -2.94 -12.80 12.64
CA ARG A 138 -1.99 -13.05 13.74
C ARG A 138 -0.53 -12.76 13.35
N THR A 139 -0.18 -12.95 12.08
CA THR A 139 1.19 -12.68 11.60
C THR A 139 1.47 -11.20 11.35
N VAL A 140 0.45 -10.35 11.37
CA VAL A 140 0.60 -8.88 11.36
C VAL A 140 1.39 -8.47 12.60
N SER A 141 2.71 -8.33 12.44
CA SER A 141 3.68 -8.07 13.51
C SER A 141 4.23 -6.65 13.47
N THR A 142 4.57 -6.17 14.66
CA THR A 142 4.75 -4.77 15.09
C THR A 142 5.93 -4.00 14.50
N GLY A 143 5.71 -2.69 14.34
CA GLY A 143 6.73 -1.63 14.22
C GLY A 143 6.95 -1.11 12.81
N THR A 144 6.98 -2.01 11.83
CA THR A 144 7.36 -1.70 10.45
C THR A 144 6.62 -2.58 9.47
N VAL A 145 5.78 -1.98 8.61
CA VAL A 145 5.36 -2.66 7.38
C VAL A 145 6.51 -2.52 6.38
N THR A 146 7.09 -3.65 5.97
CA THR A 146 8.10 -3.74 4.91
C THR A 146 7.40 -4.14 3.62
N ILE A 147 6.98 -3.16 2.81
CA ILE A 147 6.45 -3.46 1.49
C ILE A 147 7.64 -3.71 0.57
N THR A 148 7.76 -4.92 0.00
CA THR A 148 8.86 -5.28 -0.92
C THR A 148 8.30 -5.48 -2.31
N VAL A 149 8.09 -4.40 -3.03
CA VAL A 149 7.61 -4.48 -4.41
C VAL A 149 8.70 -5.13 -5.25
N ARG A 150 8.38 -6.28 -5.86
CA ARG A 150 9.24 -6.98 -6.78
C ARG A 150 8.71 -6.77 -8.20
N THR A 151 9.58 -6.30 -9.09
CA THR A 151 9.28 -6.19 -10.53
C THR A 151 10.23 -7.12 -11.27
N TRP A 152 9.70 -7.96 -12.17
CA TRP A 152 10.47 -8.75 -13.14
C TRP A 152 10.14 -8.30 -14.56
N THR A 153 11.16 -8.31 -15.41
CA THR A 153 11.03 -8.11 -16.85
C THR A 153 11.24 -9.47 -17.52
N HIS A 154 10.35 -9.85 -18.42
CA HIS A 154 10.63 -10.93 -19.37
C HIS A 154 11.48 -10.35 -20.50
N GLU A 155 12.66 -10.92 -20.73
CA GLU A 155 13.38 -10.76 -22.02
C GLU A 155 12.75 -11.64 -23.10
#